data_AF-A0A7J3XYD9-F1
#
_entry.id   AF-A0A7J3XYD9-F1
#
_cell.length_a   1.000
_cell.length_b   1.000
_cell.length_c   1.000
_cell.angle_alpha   90.00
_cell.angle_beta   90.00
_cell.angle_gamma   90.00
#
_symmetry.space_group_name_H-M   'P 1'
#
loop_
_entity.id
_entity.type
_entity.pdbx_description
1 polymer ?
#
loop_
_entity_poly.entity_id
_entity_poly.type
_entity_poly.pdbx_seq_one_letter_code
_entity_poly.pdbx_strand_id
1 'polypeptide(L)'
;MSERPSLIELALLELLASKRSLGLEEVSSELGLERGEVLEAFEKLSRNYMVRLEGGRISWFNGDNPSLFKPWGWMTHYKIVAGSTMVAARFLNPWSIVVAEYQLSGRGRFGKNWVSNLGGLWVTYKLRASPRAASISSIAIPLAVVEALEKNSNVVFNVKWPNDITFRGRKIAGVLLEAESMGEDIILYAGLGVNVNNEPPLDTATSLKSILGELTPRNKILSTITSLVSRLEHYARRSENLIREYTSRLETLGRRVVVESEEGLLEGVVEDVDEQGRIVLKTDKGLMSLEPYKARNLRYVD
;
A
#
# COMPACT_ATOMS: atom_id res chain seq x y z
N MET A 1 -11.98 16.74 -3.96
CA MET A 1 -12.90 15.57 -4.10
C MET A 1 -12.21 14.51 -4.92
N SER A 2 -12.38 13.24 -4.57
CA SER A 2 -11.85 12.12 -5.36
C SER A 2 -12.63 11.98 -6.66
N GLU A 3 -11.98 12.14 -7.81
CA GLU A 3 -12.63 11.92 -9.11
C GLU A 3 -12.74 10.41 -9.36
N ARG A 4 -13.96 9.92 -9.60
CA ARG A 4 -14.17 8.51 -9.96
C ARG A 4 -13.68 8.31 -11.39
N PRO A 5 -12.97 7.21 -11.69
CA PRO A 5 -12.55 6.94 -13.06
C PRO A 5 -13.77 6.72 -13.95
N SER A 6 -13.70 7.21 -15.18
CA SER A 6 -14.72 6.95 -16.20
C SER A 6 -14.68 5.48 -16.63
N LEU A 7 -15.80 4.97 -17.15
CA LEU A 7 -15.86 3.62 -17.70
C LEU A 7 -14.90 3.45 -18.88
N ILE A 8 -14.67 4.51 -19.66
CA ILE A 8 -13.74 4.49 -20.81
C ILE A 8 -12.30 4.29 -20.32
N GLU A 9 -11.87 5.01 -19.27
CA GLU A 9 -10.53 4.82 -18.69
C GLU A 9 -10.33 3.38 -18.17
N LEU A 10 -11.34 2.82 -17.48
CA LEU A 10 -11.29 1.46 -16.96
C LEU A 10 -11.24 0.42 -18.10
N ALA A 11 -12.07 0.59 -19.14
CA ALA A 11 -12.09 -0.29 -20.30
C ALA A 11 -10.76 -0.25 -21.07
N LEU A 12 -10.17 0.94 -21.25
CA LEU A 12 -8.88 1.08 -21.90
C LEU A 12 -7.75 0.41 -21.08
N LEU A 13 -7.76 0.56 -19.76
CA LEU A 13 -6.81 -0.17 -18.89
C LEU A 13 -6.99 -1.69 -18.98
N GLU A 14 -8.23 -2.18 -19.10
CA GLU A 14 -8.52 -3.62 -19.26
C GLU A 14 -7.93 -4.16 -20.57
N LEU A 15 -8.13 -3.45 -21.68
CA LEU A 15 -7.53 -3.80 -22.96
C LEU A 15 -5.99 -3.76 -22.89
N LEU A 16 -5.41 -2.72 -22.29
CA LEU A 16 -3.95 -2.58 -22.13
C LEU A 16 -3.33 -3.63 -21.19
N ALA A 17 -4.11 -4.15 -20.25
CA ALA A 17 -3.67 -5.23 -19.38
C ALA A 17 -3.57 -6.59 -20.10
N SER A 18 -4.35 -6.78 -21.17
CA SER A 18 -4.40 -8.03 -21.96
C SER A 18 -3.50 -8.03 -23.19
N LYS A 19 -3.21 -6.86 -23.77
CA LYS A 19 -2.43 -6.70 -25.01
C LYS A 19 -1.23 -5.77 -24.79
N ARG A 20 -0.07 -6.10 -25.38
CA ARG A 20 1.16 -5.29 -25.25
C ARG A 20 1.04 -3.90 -25.88
N SER A 21 0.28 -3.79 -26.97
CA SER A 21 -0.05 -2.54 -27.63
C SER A 21 -1.39 -2.65 -28.33
N LEU A 22 -2.09 -1.54 -28.46
CA LEU A 22 -3.43 -1.43 -29.05
C LEU A 22 -3.43 -0.35 -30.11
N GLY A 23 -4.02 -0.61 -31.28
CA GLY A 23 -4.27 0.47 -32.25
C GLY A 23 -5.42 1.37 -31.81
N LEU A 24 -5.38 2.68 -32.10
CA LEU A 24 -6.50 3.57 -31.78
C LEU A 24 -7.82 3.13 -32.45
N GLU A 25 -7.75 2.72 -33.72
CA GLU A 25 -8.92 2.22 -34.46
C GLU A 25 -9.41 0.86 -33.92
N GLU A 26 -8.48 0.02 -33.44
CA GLU A 26 -8.81 -1.25 -32.77
C GLU A 26 -9.60 -0.99 -31.48
N VAL A 27 -9.14 -0.06 -30.64
CA VAL A 27 -9.84 0.33 -29.40
C VAL A 27 -11.20 0.98 -29.72
N SER A 28 -11.24 1.87 -30.70
CA SER A 28 -12.48 2.56 -31.12
C SER A 28 -13.53 1.55 -31.57
N SER A 29 -13.14 0.58 -32.40
CA SER A 29 -14.02 -0.49 -32.86
C SER A 29 -14.42 -1.46 -31.74
N GLU A 30 -13.51 -1.82 -30.83
CA GLU A 30 -13.76 -2.79 -29.76
C GLU A 30 -14.67 -2.21 -28.66
N LEU A 31 -14.54 -0.91 -28.36
CA LEU A 31 -15.33 -0.23 -27.34
C LEU A 31 -16.56 0.52 -27.88
N GLY A 32 -16.69 0.64 -29.22
CA GLY A 32 -17.75 1.42 -29.85
C GLY A 32 -17.64 2.92 -29.55
N LEU A 33 -16.41 3.44 -29.50
CA LEU A 33 -16.10 4.82 -29.15
C LEU A 33 -15.54 5.57 -30.36
N GLU A 34 -15.76 6.88 -30.38
CA GLU A 34 -15.07 7.75 -31.32
C GLU A 34 -13.59 7.86 -30.95
N ARG A 35 -12.73 8.02 -31.97
CA ARG A 35 -11.28 8.14 -31.77
C ARG A 35 -10.91 9.27 -30.80
N GLY A 36 -11.68 10.36 -30.80
CA GLY A 36 -11.49 11.48 -29.87
C GLY A 36 -11.68 11.08 -28.40
N GLU A 37 -12.66 10.23 -28.11
CA GLU A 37 -12.94 9.75 -26.74
C GLU A 37 -11.82 8.83 -26.24
N VAL A 38 -11.29 7.98 -27.12
CA VAL A 38 -10.14 7.11 -26.82
C VAL A 38 -8.90 7.96 -26.51
N LEU A 39 -8.67 9.03 -27.29
CA LEU A 39 -7.56 9.95 -27.05
C LEU A 39 -7.71 10.72 -25.73
N GLU A 40 -8.91 11.21 -25.41
CA GLU A 40 -9.16 11.89 -24.13
C GLU A 40 -8.92 10.95 -22.94
N ALA A 41 -9.39 9.70 -23.02
CA ALA A 41 -9.13 8.71 -21.98
C ALA A 41 -7.65 8.36 -21.86
N PHE A 42 -6.94 8.21 -22.99
CA PHE A 42 -5.49 8.02 -23.00
C PHE A 42 -4.77 9.19 -22.33
N GLU A 43 -5.12 10.43 -22.65
CA GLU A 43 -4.52 11.63 -22.07
C GLU A 43 -4.72 11.67 -20.54
N LYS A 44 -5.93 11.35 -20.05
CA LYS A 44 -6.20 11.25 -18.61
C LYS A 44 -5.34 10.16 -17.95
N LEU A 45 -5.29 8.96 -18.52
CA LEU A 45 -4.48 7.86 -18.01
C LEU A 45 -2.99 8.21 -18.00
N SER A 46 -2.48 8.89 -19.03
CA SER A 46 -1.07 9.26 -19.15
C SER A 46 -0.56 10.16 -18.00
N ARG A 47 -1.46 10.81 -17.25
CA ARG A 47 -1.11 11.63 -16.07
C ARG A 47 -0.71 10.79 -14.85
N ASN A 48 -1.13 9.53 -14.81
CA ASN A 48 -0.99 8.62 -13.66
C ASN A 48 -0.34 7.27 -14.03
N TYR A 49 -0.26 6.95 -15.32
CA TYR A 49 0.27 5.70 -15.84
C TYR A 49 1.36 5.97 -16.87
N MET A 50 2.37 5.10 -16.91
CA MET A 50 3.44 5.16 -17.89
C MET A 50 2.97 4.53 -19.22
N VAL A 51 1.94 5.13 -19.82
CA VAL A 51 1.42 4.77 -21.15
C VAL A 51 1.96 5.71 -22.21
N ARG A 52 2.10 5.23 -23.45
CA ARG A 52 2.60 6.00 -24.58
C ARG A 52 1.75 5.77 -25.82
N LEU A 53 1.62 6.81 -26.65
CA LEU A 53 1.00 6.75 -27.96
C LEU A 53 2.07 7.01 -29.02
N GLU A 54 2.43 5.96 -29.77
CA GLU A 54 3.44 6.04 -30.84
C GLU A 54 2.88 5.35 -32.10
N GLY A 55 2.97 6.01 -33.26
CA GLY A 55 2.47 5.46 -34.52
C GLY A 55 0.98 5.08 -34.50
N GLY A 56 0.15 5.81 -33.74
CA GLY A 56 -1.28 5.51 -33.58
C GLY A 56 -1.56 4.28 -32.70
N ARG A 57 -0.58 3.80 -31.93
CA ARG A 57 -0.72 2.67 -31.01
C ARG A 57 -0.45 3.09 -29.57
N ILE A 58 -1.35 2.70 -28.67
CA ILE A 58 -1.19 2.87 -27.23
C ILE A 58 -0.44 1.67 -26.68
N SER A 59 0.54 1.89 -25.82
CA SER A 59 1.27 0.85 -25.10
C SER A 59 1.43 1.21 -23.63
N TRP A 60 1.54 0.21 -22.76
CA TRP A 60 1.76 0.40 -21.33
C TRP A 60 3.14 -0.14 -20.96
N PHE A 61 3.99 0.71 -20.38
CA PHE A 61 5.32 0.32 -19.94
C PHE A 61 5.27 -0.86 -18.94
N ASN A 62 5.96 -1.96 -19.26
CA ASN A 62 5.93 -3.18 -18.45
C ASN A 62 6.37 -2.98 -17.00
N GLY A 63 7.26 -2.02 -16.73
CA GLY A 63 7.69 -1.71 -15.37
C GLY A 63 6.62 -1.01 -14.52
N ASP A 64 5.54 -0.56 -15.13
CA ASP A 64 4.41 0.10 -14.46
C ASP A 64 3.13 -0.75 -14.45
N ASN A 65 2.98 -1.67 -15.41
CA ASN A 65 1.78 -2.52 -15.56
C ASN A 65 1.77 -3.72 -14.59
N PRO A 66 0.93 -3.73 -13.54
CA PRO A 66 0.91 -4.80 -12.55
C PRO A 66 0.30 -6.11 -13.06
N SER A 67 -0.39 -6.13 -14.21
CA SER A 67 -0.91 -7.37 -14.80
C SER A 67 0.23 -8.33 -15.19
N LEU A 68 1.39 -7.77 -15.55
CA LEU A 68 2.61 -8.47 -15.93
C LEU A 68 3.48 -8.87 -14.72
N PHE A 69 3.13 -8.45 -13.52
CA PHE A 69 3.88 -8.81 -12.32
C PHE A 69 3.62 -10.27 -11.94
N LYS A 70 4.66 -11.11 -12.04
CA LYS A 70 4.62 -12.55 -11.75
C LYS A 70 5.85 -12.96 -10.92
N PRO A 71 5.91 -12.59 -9.64
CA PRO A 71 7.04 -12.93 -8.78
C PRO A 71 7.02 -14.43 -8.47
N TRP A 72 8.21 -15.02 -8.35
CA TRP A 72 8.36 -16.44 -8.05
C TRP A 72 7.73 -16.80 -6.69
N GLY A 73 7.00 -17.92 -6.64
CA GLY A 73 6.35 -18.42 -5.42
C GLY A 73 5.01 -17.76 -5.08
N TRP A 74 4.50 -16.82 -5.89
CA TRP A 74 3.21 -16.18 -5.66
C TRP A 74 2.26 -16.29 -6.84
N MET A 75 0.98 -16.51 -6.54
CA MET A 75 -0.11 -16.38 -7.50
C MET A 75 -0.58 -14.93 -7.54
N THR A 76 -0.36 -14.24 -8.66
CA THR A 76 -0.78 -12.83 -8.81
C THR A 76 -2.13 -12.72 -9.50
N HIS A 77 -3.07 -12.10 -8.81
CA HIS A 77 -4.43 -11.80 -9.25
C HIS A 77 -4.57 -10.30 -9.48
N TYR A 78 -4.55 -9.91 -10.75
CA TYR A 78 -4.74 -8.52 -11.16
C TYR A 78 -6.22 -8.25 -11.42
N LYS A 79 -6.69 -7.07 -11.00
CA LYS A 79 -8.07 -6.60 -11.19
C LYS A 79 -8.02 -5.14 -11.63
N ILE A 80 -8.83 -4.78 -12.63
CA ILE A 80 -9.05 -3.36 -12.96
C ILE A 80 -9.85 -2.71 -11.83
N VAL A 81 -10.98 -3.31 -11.46
CA VAL A 81 -11.81 -2.89 -10.33
C VAL A 81 -11.96 -4.02 -9.33
N ALA A 82 -11.83 -3.71 -8.05
CA ALA A 82 -12.21 -4.59 -6.95
C ALA A 82 -13.13 -3.85 -5.97
N GLY A 83 -13.93 -4.58 -5.19
CA GLY A 83 -14.55 -4.01 -3.98
C GLY A 83 -13.44 -3.56 -3.02
N SER A 84 -12.67 -4.53 -2.54
CA SER A 84 -11.37 -4.32 -1.88
C SER A 84 -10.44 -5.48 -2.19
N THR A 85 -9.14 -5.23 -2.33
CA THR A 85 -8.12 -6.28 -2.45
C THR A 85 -8.08 -7.18 -1.21
N MET A 86 -8.36 -6.63 -0.02
CA MET A 86 -8.44 -7.40 1.23
C MET A 86 -9.59 -8.41 1.20
N VAL A 87 -10.74 -8.01 0.68
CA VAL A 87 -11.91 -8.89 0.55
C VAL A 87 -11.66 -9.93 -0.54
N ALA A 88 -11.13 -9.52 -1.69
CA ALA A 88 -10.81 -10.44 -2.78
C ALA A 88 -9.80 -11.52 -2.34
N ALA A 89 -8.80 -11.15 -1.54
CA ALA A 89 -7.78 -12.08 -1.05
C ALA A 89 -8.35 -13.20 -0.17
N ARG A 90 -9.45 -12.97 0.56
CA ARG A 90 -10.09 -13.99 1.43
C ARG A 90 -10.47 -15.26 0.67
N PHE A 91 -10.85 -15.13 -0.60
CA PHE A 91 -11.28 -16.22 -1.46
C PHE A 91 -10.14 -16.93 -2.22
N LEU A 92 -8.89 -16.55 -1.96
CA LEU A 92 -7.72 -17.11 -2.65
C LEU A 92 -6.93 -18.04 -1.74
N ASN A 93 -6.05 -18.84 -2.33
CA ASN A 93 -5.12 -19.67 -1.56
C ASN A 93 -4.01 -18.81 -0.92
N PRO A 94 -3.37 -19.27 0.17
CA PRO A 94 -2.14 -18.66 0.66
C PRO A 94 -1.07 -18.57 -0.45
N TRP A 95 -0.15 -17.61 -0.31
CA TRP A 95 0.82 -17.22 -1.33
C TRP A 95 0.16 -16.61 -2.57
N SER A 96 -0.85 -15.76 -2.33
CA SER A 96 -1.51 -14.96 -3.36
C SER A 96 -1.26 -13.47 -3.17
N ILE A 97 -1.13 -12.75 -4.28
CA ILE A 97 -1.09 -11.28 -4.32
C ILE A 97 -2.32 -10.83 -5.10
N VAL A 98 -3.13 -9.96 -4.50
CA VAL A 98 -4.19 -9.25 -5.22
C VAL A 98 -3.73 -7.83 -5.47
N VAL A 99 -3.75 -7.40 -6.72
CA VAL A 99 -3.48 -6.00 -7.10
C VAL A 99 -4.71 -5.46 -7.82
N ALA A 100 -5.17 -4.29 -7.43
CA ALA A 100 -6.26 -3.59 -8.11
C ALA A 100 -5.80 -2.22 -8.61
N GLU A 101 -6.32 -1.78 -9.77
CA GLU A 101 -6.14 -0.39 -10.23
C GLU A 101 -7.06 0.58 -9.49
N TYR A 102 -8.28 0.13 -9.18
CA TYR A 102 -9.27 0.90 -8.44
C TYR A 102 -10.03 0.02 -7.43
N GLN A 103 -10.28 0.57 -6.23
CA GLN A 103 -11.13 -0.08 -5.22
C GLN A 103 -12.41 0.73 -4.98
N LEU A 104 -13.57 0.09 -5.07
CA LEU A 104 -14.88 0.71 -4.78
C LEU A 104 -15.06 0.97 -3.28
N SER A 105 -14.50 0.10 -2.44
CA SER A 105 -14.63 0.12 -0.98
C SER A 105 -13.30 -0.27 -0.32
N GLY A 106 -12.23 0.44 -0.70
CA GLY A 106 -10.90 0.27 -0.10
C GLY A 106 -10.96 0.39 1.42
N ARG A 107 -10.29 -0.53 2.12
CA ARG A 107 -10.37 -0.66 3.59
C ARG A 107 -9.13 -0.10 4.28
N GLY A 108 -9.37 0.67 5.33
CA GLY A 108 -8.41 1.02 6.36
C GLY A 108 -8.79 0.40 7.70
N ARG A 109 -8.05 0.75 8.75
CA ARG A 109 -8.28 0.25 10.10
C ARG A 109 -9.59 0.78 10.70
N PHE A 110 -10.21 -0.01 11.57
CA PHE A 110 -11.45 0.33 12.29
C PHE A 110 -12.57 0.84 11.37
N GLY A 111 -12.71 0.22 10.19
CA GLY A 111 -13.77 0.56 9.24
C GLY A 111 -13.55 1.88 8.49
N LYS A 112 -12.43 2.57 8.67
CA LYS A 112 -12.08 3.74 7.85
C LYS A 112 -11.93 3.32 6.39
N ASN A 113 -12.28 4.21 5.47
CA ASN A 113 -12.13 3.97 4.04
C ASN A 113 -10.76 4.43 3.54
N TRP A 114 -10.15 3.65 2.66
CA TRP A 114 -8.96 4.04 1.89
C TRP A 114 -9.35 4.41 0.47
N VAL A 115 -9.19 5.69 0.11
CA VAL A 115 -9.48 6.17 -1.24
C VAL A 115 -8.40 5.68 -2.21
N SER A 116 -8.82 4.92 -3.22
CA SER A 116 -7.93 4.13 -4.09
C SER A 116 -7.96 4.65 -5.53
N ASN A 117 -7.52 5.89 -5.75
CA ASN A 117 -7.50 6.51 -7.08
C ASN A 117 -6.57 5.78 -8.07
N LEU A 118 -6.82 5.95 -9.37
CA LEU A 118 -5.97 5.39 -10.41
C LEU A 118 -4.51 5.86 -10.29
N GLY A 119 -3.56 4.97 -10.58
CA GLY A 119 -2.12 5.23 -10.49
C GLY A 119 -1.48 4.95 -9.12
N GLY A 120 -2.25 4.57 -8.11
CA GLY A 120 -1.69 4.09 -6.85
C GLY A 120 -1.31 2.61 -6.92
N LEU A 121 -0.84 2.07 -5.80
CA LEU A 121 -0.62 0.65 -5.60
C LEU A 121 -1.53 0.16 -4.46
N TRP A 122 -2.57 -0.58 -4.85
CA TRP A 122 -3.56 -1.17 -3.96
C TRP A 122 -3.37 -2.68 -3.96
N VAL A 123 -2.75 -3.21 -2.92
CA VAL A 123 -2.22 -4.57 -2.92
C VAL A 123 -2.63 -5.29 -1.65
N THR A 124 -2.97 -6.58 -1.75
CA THR A 124 -3.05 -7.45 -0.59
C THR A 124 -2.23 -8.70 -0.81
N TYR A 125 -1.33 -9.00 0.12
CA TYR A 125 -0.65 -10.28 0.22
C TYR A 125 -1.43 -11.19 1.16
N LYS A 126 -1.75 -12.41 0.71
CA LYS A 126 -2.22 -13.50 1.57
C LYS A 126 -1.12 -14.55 1.66
N LEU A 127 -0.64 -14.84 2.86
CA LEU A 127 0.43 -15.83 3.07
C LEU A 127 0.21 -16.61 4.37
N ARG A 128 0.81 -17.79 4.43
CA ARG A 128 0.94 -18.54 5.67
C ARG A 128 2.19 -18.06 6.39
N ALA A 129 2.09 -17.81 7.68
CA ALA A 129 3.17 -17.34 8.54
C ALA A 129 3.12 -18.08 9.88
N SER A 130 4.30 -18.33 10.46
CA SER A 130 4.43 -18.78 11.84
C SER A 130 3.87 -17.71 12.80
N PRO A 131 3.44 -18.08 14.02
CA PRO A 131 3.00 -17.09 15.02
C PRO A 131 4.02 -15.97 15.27
N ARG A 132 5.31 -16.30 15.24
CA ARG A 132 6.41 -15.34 15.37
C ARG A 132 6.54 -14.42 14.16
N ALA A 133 6.37 -14.93 12.95
CA ALA A 133 6.37 -14.09 11.74
C ALA A 133 5.14 -13.19 11.66
N ALA A 134 3.98 -13.68 12.10
CA ALA A 134 2.76 -12.89 12.21
C ALA A 134 2.92 -11.76 13.24
N SER A 135 3.52 -12.03 14.41
CA SER A 135 3.69 -11.01 15.45
C SER A 135 4.59 -9.85 15.03
N ILE A 136 5.70 -10.13 14.33
CA ILE A 136 6.63 -9.09 13.86
C ILE A 136 6.17 -8.37 12.59
N SER A 137 5.06 -8.80 11.96
CA SER A 137 4.60 -8.24 10.69
C SER A 137 4.20 -6.75 10.77
N SER A 138 3.75 -6.29 11.95
CA SER A 138 3.46 -4.87 12.25
C SER A 138 4.69 -3.97 12.16
N ILE A 139 5.89 -4.54 12.29
CA ILE A 139 7.18 -3.86 12.17
C ILE A 139 7.76 -4.07 10.77
N ALA A 140 7.87 -5.33 10.35
CA ALA A 140 8.57 -5.70 9.13
C ALA A 140 7.87 -5.21 7.84
N ILE A 141 6.53 -5.21 7.80
CA ILE A 141 5.80 -4.81 6.60
C ILE A 141 5.88 -3.29 6.35
N PRO A 142 5.69 -2.41 7.35
CA PRO A 142 5.97 -0.98 7.16
C PRO A 142 7.40 -0.69 6.72
N LEU A 143 8.40 -1.36 7.31
CA LEU A 143 9.79 -1.23 6.87
C LEU A 143 9.98 -1.66 5.42
N ALA A 144 9.31 -2.73 4.99
CA ALA A 144 9.36 -3.17 3.61
C ALA A 144 8.82 -2.12 2.63
N VAL A 145 7.77 -1.40 3.02
CA VAL A 145 7.23 -0.27 2.25
C VAL A 145 8.22 0.90 2.24
N VAL A 146 8.82 1.25 3.38
CA VAL A 146 9.86 2.29 3.46
C VAL A 146 11.02 1.96 2.52
N GLU A 147 11.64 0.78 2.65
CA GLU A 147 12.77 0.36 1.80
C GLU A 147 12.42 0.43 0.30
N ALA A 148 11.22 -0.01 -0.07
CA ALA A 148 10.76 0.05 -1.45
C ALA A 148 10.57 1.48 -1.96
N LEU A 149 10.07 2.39 -1.13
CA LEU A 149 9.93 3.80 -1.49
C LEU A 149 11.30 4.47 -1.62
N GLU A 150 12.19 4.30 -0.64
CA GLU A 150 13.53 4.92 -0.61
C GLU A 150 14.37 4.47 -1.81
N LYS A 151 14.38 3.17 -2.12
CA LYS A 151 15.13 2.61 -3.25
C LYS A 151 14.69 3.18 -4.62
N ASN A 152 13.44 3.66 -4.72
CA ASN A 152 12.89 4.19 -5.97
C ASN A 152 12.80 5.72 -6.00
N SER A 153 13.19 6.41 -4.93
CA SER A 153 13.05 7.87 -4.82
C SER A 153 14.28 8.59 -4.28
N ASN A 154 15.19 7.88 -3.61
CA ASN A 154 16.33 8.44 -2.89
C ASN A 154 15.94 9.52 -1.86
N VAL A 155 14.72 9.49 -1.34
CA VAL A 155 14.29 10.35 -0.23
C VAL A 155 14.00 9.50 1.00
N VAL A 156 14.06 10.13 2.18
CA VAL A 156 13.85 9.46 3.46
C VAL A 156 12.37 9.46 3.84
N PHE A 157 11.85 8.29 4.23
CA PHE A 157 10.50 8.15 4.78
C PHE A 157 10.53 7.75 6.26
N ASN A 158 9.47 8.12 6.98
CA ASN A 158 9.27 7.79 8.38
C ASN A 158 8.06 6.87 8.55
N VAL A 159 7.98 6.24 9.71
CA VAL A 159 6.81 5.49 10.14
C VAL A 159 6.09 6.28 11.22
N LYS A 160 4.81 6.57 10.99
CA LYS A 160 3.89 7.00 12.03
C LYS A 160 3.21 5.75 12.60
N TRP A 161 3.56 5.43 13.84
CA TRP A 161 2.96 4.29 14.53
C TRP A 161 1.42 4.42 14.54
N PRO A 162 0.67 3.34 14.27
CA PRO A 162 1.15 1.96 14.22
C PRO A 162 1.50 1.42 12.82
N ASN A 163 1.11 2.10 11.74
CA ASN A 163 1.03 1.45 10.43
C ASN A 163 1.06 2.40 9.22
N ASP A 164 1.34 3.69 9.44
CA ASP A 164 1.33 4.69 8.39
C ASP A 164 2.77 5.06 8.02
N ILE A 165 3.05 5.20 6.72
CA ILE A 165 4.33 5.69 6.23
C ILE A 165 4.14 7.13 5.80
N THR A 166 5.07 8.00 6.18
CA THR A 166 4.97 9.46 5.99
C THR A 166 6.22 10.04 5.33
N PHE A 167 6.02 11.15 4.64
CA PHE A 167 7.08 12.03 4.15
C PHE A 167 6.77 13.45 4.62
N ARG A 168 7.65 14.03 5.45
CA ARG A 168 7.45 15.35 6.07
C ARG A 168 6.08 15.49 6.75
N GLY A 169 5.67 14.47 7.51
CA GLY A 169 4.39 14.42 8.22
C GLY A 169 3.14 14.17 7.36
N ARG A 170 3.27 14.09 6.02
CA ARG A 170 2.18 13.73 5.12
C ARG A 170 2.19 12.24 4.80
N LYS A 171 1.03 11.60 4.84
CA LYS A 171 0.87 10.17 4.61
C LYS A 171 1.08 9.78 3.15
N ILE A 172 1.97 8.84 2.88
CA ILE A 172 2.19 8.27 1.54
C ILE A 172 1.69 6.83 1.44
N ALA A 173 1.73 6.06 2.53
CA ALA A 173 1.23 4.71 2.53
C ALA A 173 0.58 4.32 3.86
N GLY A 174 -0.25 3.28 3.82
CA GLY A 174 -0.84 2.65 4.98
C GLY A 174 -0.80 1.14 4.85
N VAL A 175 -0.52 0.48 5.97
CA VAL A 175 -0.50 -0.98 6.09
C VAL A 175 -1.72 -1.43 6.93
N LEU A 176 -2.47 -2.40 6.44
CA LEU A 176 -3.57 -3.04 7.16
C LEU A 176 -3.25 -4.53 7.29
N LEU A 177 -3.05 -4.98 8.52
CA LEU A 177 -2.80 -6.38 8.83
C LEU A 177 -4.07 -7.00 9.44
N GLU A 178 -4.52 -8.10 8.84
CA GLU A 178 -5.56 -8.97 9.41
C GLU A 178 -4.98 -10.40 9.45
N ALA A 179 -5.38 -11.19 10.44
CA ALA A 179 -4.84 -12.54 10.64
C ALA A 179 -5.96 -13.52 11.02
N GLU A 180 -5.82 -14.76 10.57
CA GLU A 180 -6.73 -15.86 10.89
C GLU A 180 -5.90 -17.05 11.37
N SER A 181 -6.31 -17.67 12.49
CA SER A 181 -5.67 -18.90 12.97
C SER A 181 -6.00 -20.07 12.04
N MET A 182 -5.00 -20.86 11.68
CA MET A 182 -5.14 -22.07 10.86
C MET A 182 -4.25 -23.18 11.43
N GLY A 183 -4.78 -23.92 12.41
CA GLY A 183 -4.00 -24.92 13.14
C GLY A 183 -2.88 -24.24 13.94
N GLU A 184 -1.64 -24.67 13.72
CA GLU A 184 -0.44 -24.09 14.35
C GLU A 184 0.08 -22.84 13.63
N ASP A 185 -0.42 -22.55 12.43
CA ASP A 185 -0.01 -21.41 11.63
C ASP A 185 -1.04 -20.29 11.64
N ILE A 186 -0.60 -19.13 11.15
CA ILE A 186 -1.42 -17.96 10.92
C ILE A 186 -1.54 -17.74 9.41
N ILE A 187 -2.76 -17.52 8.93
CA ILE A 187 -2.99 -16.90 7.62
C ILE A 187 -2.96 -15.39 7.81
N LEU A 188 -1.93 -14.75 7.28
CA LEU A 188 -1.73 -13.31 7.32
C LEU A 188 -2.26 -12.67 6.04
N TYR A 189 -2.99 -11.58 6.20
CA TYR A 189 -3.43 -10.68 5.14
C TYR A 189 -2.75 -9.33 5.35
N ALA A 190 -1.82 -8.97 4.46
CA ALA A 190 -1.15 -7.68 4.47
C ALA A 190 -1.67 -6.80 3.32
N GLY A 191 -2.65 -5.96 3.63
CA GLY A 191 -3.18 -4.94 2.74
C GLY A 191 -2.31 -3.69 2.76
N LEU A 192 -1.85 -3.25 1.60
CA LEU A 192 -1.01 -2.09 1.40
C LEU A 192 -1.72 -1.11 0.49
N GLY A 193 -1.87 0.12 0.96
CA GLY A 193 -2.19 1.26 0.11
C GLY A 193 -0.98 2.16 0.00
N VAL A 194 -0.43 2.32 -1.21
CA VAL A 194 0.73 3.18 -1.46
C VAL A 194 0.37 4.20 -2.53
N ASN A 195 0.50 5.48 -2.20
CA ASN A 195 0.29 6.57 -3.14
C ASN A 195 1.52 6.72 -4.02
N VAL A 196 1.47 6.20 -5.25
CA VAL A 196 2.61 6.24 -6.19
C VAL A 196 2.42 7.36 -7.20
N ASN A 197 1.60 7.14 -8.22
CA ASN A 197 1.37 8.09 -9.31
C ASN A 197 -0.01 8.76 -9.24
N ASN A 198 -0.83 8.41 -8.25
CA ASN A 198 -2.15 8.99 -8.05
C ASN A 198 -2.10 10.38 -7.40
N GLU A 199 -3.24 11.05 -7.46
CA GLU A 199 -3.58 12.24 -6.68
C GLU A 199 -4.34 11.78 -5.41
N PRO A 200 -3.71 11.73 -4.22
CA PRO A 200 -4.44 11.43 -2.99
C PRO A 200 -5.37 12.60 -2.65
N PRO A 201 -6.59 12.34 -2.14
CA PRO A 201 -7.62 13.38 -2.00
C PRO A 201 -7.48 14.25 -0.74
N LEU A 202 -6.49 13.98 0.12
CA LEU A 202 -6.31 14.66 1.41
C LEU A 202 -5.03 15.49 1.38
N ASP A 203 -5.08 16.72 1.90
CA ASP A 203 -3.92 17.60 2.02
C ASP A 203 -2.84 17.05 2.99
N THR A 204 -3.28 16.20 3.92
CA THR A 204 -2.42 15.46 4.84
C THR A 204 -1.77 14.23 4.21
N ALA A 205 -2.01 13.98 2.92
CA ALA A 205 -1.41 12.91 2.15
C ALA A 205 -0.51 13.44 1.03
N THR A 206 0.38 12.58 0.54
CA THR A 206 1.28 12.86 -0.60
C THR A 206 1.43 11.59 -1.43
N SER A 207 1.97 11.72 -2.65
CA SER A 207 2.34 10.61 -3.53
C SER A 207 3.80 10.72 -3.96
N LEU A 208 4.38 9.62 -4.44
CA LEU A 208 5.74 9.65 -5.01
C LEU A 208 5.82 10.61 -6.20
N LYS A 209 4.81 10.64 -7.07
CA LYS A 209 4.72 11.60 -8.18
C LYS A 209 4.79 13.05 -7.71
N SER A 210 4.08 13.40 -6.64
CA SER A 210 4.16 14.76 -6.07
C SER A 210 5.53 15.08 -5.47
N ILE A 211 6.22 14.09 -4.90
CA ILE A 211 7.55 14.27 -4.29
C ILE A 211 8.64 14.41 -5.36
N LEU A 212 8.59 13.58 -6.41
CA LEU A 212 9.63 13.47 -7.43
C LEU A 212 9.38 14.38 -8.64
N GLY A 213 8.13 14.77 -8.89
CA GLY A 213 7.72 15.52 -10.07
C GLY A 213 7.57 14.67 -11.34
N GLU A 214 7.70 13.34 -11.23
CA GLU A 214 7.61 12.40 -12.36
C GLU A 214 6.95 11.07 -11.97
N LEU A 215 6.55 10.29 -12.97
CA LEU A 215 5.94 8.97 -12.77
C LEU A 215 6.98 7.93 -12.37
N THR A 216 6.64 7.13 -11.36
CA THR A 216 7.47 6.01 -10.90
C THR A 216 6.93 4.66 -11.41
N PRO A 217 7.78 3.76 -11.95
CA PRO A 217 7.35 2.42 -12.35
C PRO A 217 6.88 1.59 -11.15
N ARG A 218 5.58 1.33 -11.07
CA ARG A 218 4.95 0.68 -9.91
C ARG A 218 5.44 -0.76 -9.65
N ASN A 219 5.83 -1.51 -10.67
CA ASN A 219 6.33 -2.88 -10.47
C ASN A 219 7.69 -2.93 -9.76
N LYS A 220 8.49 -1.85 -9.77
CA LYS A 220 9.74 -1.80 -8.99
C LYS A 220 9.48 -1.74 -7.48
N ILE A 221 8.47 -0.96 -7.08
CA ILE A 221 8.01 -0.87 -5.69
C ILE A 221 7.41 -2.22 -5.28
N LEU A 222 6.48 -2.73 -6.10
CA LEU A 222 5.80 -4.00 -5.85
C LEU A 222 6.79 -5.18 -5.75
N SER A 223 7.82 -5.22 -6.60
CA SER A 223 8.87 -6.23 -6.56
C SER A 223 9.68 -6.18 -5.27
N THR A 224 10.07 -4.97 -4.84
CA THR A 224 10.87 -4.79 -3.61
C THR A 224 10.06 -5.20 -2.38
N ILE A 225 8.81 -4.74 -2.27
CA ILE A 225 7.90 -5.15 -1.18
C ILE A 225 7.70 -6.67 -1.20
N THR A 226 7.41 -7.27 -2.36
CA THR A 226 7.17 -8.72 -2.46
C THR A 226 8.39 -9.53 -2.01
N SER A 227 9.60 -9.11 -2.40
CA SER A 227 10.83 -9.77 -1.97
C SER A 227 11.01 -9.74 -0.44
N LEU A 228 10.62 -8.64 0.20
CA LEU A 228 10.71 -8.45 1.65
C LEU A 228 9.63 -9.27 2.38
N VAL A 229 8.38 -9.19 1.92
CA VAL A 229 7.26 -10.02 2.44
C VAL A 229 7.58 -11.51 2.34
N SER A 230 8.19 -11.96 1.24
CA SER A 230 8.57 -13.37 1.03
C SER A 230 9.62 -13.85 2.04
N ARG A 231 10.34 -12.93 2.68
CA ARG A 231 11.38 -13.21 3.69
C ARG A 231 10.90 -12.96 5.11
N LEU A 232 9.61 -12.80 5.35
CA LEU A 232 9.06 -12.51 6.68
C LEU A 232 9.50 -13.53 7.74
N GLU A 233 9.52 -14.83 7.41
CA GLU A 233 10.02 -15.87 8.32
C GLU A 233 11.50 -15.71 8.68
N HIS A 234 12.31 -15.25 7.71
CA HIS A 234 13.72 -14.99 7.94
C HIS A 234 13.91 -13.82 8.89
N TYR A 235 13.13 -12.76 8.67
CA TYR A 235 13.09 -11.56 9.50
C TYR A 235 12.62 -11.85 10.93
N ALA A 236 11.65 -12.73 11.10
CA ALA A 236 11.14 -13.16 12.39
C ALA A 236 12.25 -13.78 13.27
N ARG A 237 13.19 -14.49 12.66
CA ARG A 237 14.34 -15.11 13.36
C ARG A 237 15.42 -14.10 13.75
N ARG A 238 15.40 -12.88 13.22
CA ARG A 238 16.42 -11.82 13.41
C ARG A 238 15.77 -10.47 13.70
N SER A 239 14.80 -10.45 14.61
CA SER A 239 13.93 -9.30 14.88
C SER A 239 14.63 -8.10 15.50
N GLU A 240 15.72 -8.28 16.25
CA GLU A 240 16.41 -7.19 16.97
C GLU A 240 16.86 -6.04 16.05
N ASN A 241 17.40 -6.36 14.86
CA ASN A 241 17.83 -5.34 13.91
C ASN A 241 16.64 -4.61 13.30
N LEU A 242 15.53 -5.32 13.05
CA LEU A 242 14.31 -4.74 12.49
C LEU A 242 13.64 -3.79 13.48
N ILE A 243 13.60 -4.16 14.76
CA ILE A 243 13.03 -3.31 15.81
C ILE A 243 13.84 -2.02 15.91
N ARG A 244 15.18 -2.11 15.97
CA ARG A 244 16.05 -0.93 16.01
C ARG A 244 15.87 -0.05 14.77
N GLU A 245 15.83 -0.64 13.59
CA GLU A 245 15.59 0.08 12.35
C GLU A 245 14.21 0.77 12.37
N TYR A 246 13.15 0.05 12.73
CA TYR A 246 11.80 0.59 12.86
C TYR A 246 11.74 1.74 13.86
N THR A 247 12.28 1.57 15.06
CA THR A 247 12.31 2.62 16.09
C THR A 247 13.06 3.85 15.61
N SER A 248 14.15 3.71 14.87
CA SER A 248 14.89 4.85 14.29
C SER A 248 14.09 5.64 13.24
N ARG A 249 13.04 5.04 12.67
CA ARG A 249 12.16 5.64 11.66
C ARG A 249 10.87 6.22 12.27
N LEU A 250 10.64 6.05 13.57
CA LEU A 250 9.40 6.48 14.20
C LEU A 250 9.37 8.01 14.35
N GLU A 251 8.48 8.66 13.60
CA GLU A 251 8.22 10.10 13.78
C GLU A 251 7.47 10.40 15.08
N THR A 252 6.90 9.37 15.72
CA THR A 252 6.20 9.48 17.00
C THR A 252 7.14 9.45 18.21
N LEU A 253 8.37 8.94 18.05
CA LEU A 253 9.32 8.75 19.15
C LEU A 253 9.69 10.09 19.79
N GLY A 254 9.69 10.13 21.13
CA GLY A 254 9.98 11.33 21.91
C GLY A 254 8.86 12.39 21.91
N ARG A 255 7.74 12.16 21.20
CA ARG A 255 6.63 13.11 21.13
C ARG A 255 5.53 12.78 22.13
N ARG A 256 4.82 13.82 22.56
CA ARG A 256 3.61 13.67 23.37
C ARG A 256 2.43 13.35 22.45
N VAL A 257 1.72 12.28 22.76
CA VAL A 257 0.61 11.78 21.94
C VAL A 257 -0.61 11.48 22.79
N VAL A 258 -1.78 11.58 22.17
CA VAL A 258 -3.03 11.01 22.67
C VAL A 258 -3.42 9.87 21.75
N VAL A 259 -3.55 8.68 22.33
CA VAL A 259 -4.00 7.47 21.64
C VAL A 259 -5.40 7.13 22.08
N GLU A 260 -6.31 7.05 21.11
CA GLU A 260 -7.65 6.51 21.32
C GLU A 260 -7.59 5.00 21.21
N SER A 261 -7.98 4.29 22.26
CA SER A 261 -8.07 2.84 22.31
C SER A 261 -9.47 2.37 22.72
N GLU A 262 -9.71 1.07 22.68
CA GLU A 262 -10.97 0.50 23.17
C GLU A 262 -11.16 0.72 24.68
N GLU A 263 -10.07 0.84 25.43
CA GLU A 263 -10.05 1.02 26.88
C GLU A 263 -10.12 2.52 27.28
N GLY A 264 -10.19 3.41 26.29
CA GLY A 264 -10.27 4.86 26.49
C GLY A 264 -9.09 5.63 25.87
N LEU A 265 -8.96 6.90 26.28
CA LEU A 265 -7.86 7.77 25.88
C LEU A 265 -6.63 7.51 26.75
N LEU A 266 -5.49 7.32 26.09
CA LEU A 266 -4.19 7.18 26.72
C LEU A 266 -3.29 8.33 26.27
N GLU A 267 -2.80 9.14 27.20
CA GLU A 267 -1.89 10.25 26.91
C GLU A 267 -0.52 10.00 27.54
N GLY A 268 0.54 10.28 26.79
CA GLY A 268 1.91 10.17 27.29
C GLY A 268 2.95 10.55 26.25
N VAL A 269 4.22 10.48 26.64
CA VAL A 269 5.37 10.62 25.74
C VAL A 269 5.78 9.25 25.23
N VAL A 270 5.94 9.10 23.91
CA VAL A 270 6.43 7.85 23.31
C VAL A 270 7.91 7.69 23.65
N GLU A 271 8.25 6.68 24.46
CA GLU A 271 9.64 6.40 24.84
C GLU A 271 10.27 5.30 23.99
N ASP A 272 9.47 4.33 23.53
CA ASP A 272 9.99 3.21 22.73
C ASP A 272 8.89 2.47 21.97
N VAL A 273 9.29 1.50 21.16
CA VAL A 273 8.46 0.40 20.66
C VAL A 273 9.13 -0.92 21.01
N ASP A 274 8.39 -1.80 21.68
CA ASP A 274 8.94 -3.07 22.15
C ASP A 274 9.04 -4.13 21.05
N GLU A 275 9.55 -5.30 21.42
CA GLU A 275 9.81 -6.41 20.49
C GLU A 275 8.55 -6.98 19.81
N GLN A 276 7.37 -6.68 20.33
CA GLN A 276 6.09 -7.06 19.75
C GLN A 276 5.46 -5.94 18.91
N GLY A 277 6.14 -4.79 18.78
CA GLY A 277 5.64 -3.62 18.06
C GLY A 277 4.67 -2.77 18.88
N ARG A 278 4.57 -3.01 20.19
CA ARG A 278 3.72 -2.20 21.09
C ARG A 278 4.41 -0.89 21.36
N ILE A 279 3.65 0.20 21.28
CA ILE A 279 4.18 1.51 21.66
C ILE A 279 4.28 1.59 23.18
N VAL A 280 5.42 2.09 23.68
CA VAL A 280 5.67 2.32 25.10
C VAL A 280 5.53 3.81 25.38
N LEU A 281 4.57 4.14 26.25
CA LEU A 281 4.22 5.50 26.63
C LEU A 281 4.59 5.77 28.08
N LYS A 282 5.30 6.86 28.33
CA LYS A 282 5.44 7.44 29.66
C LYS A 282 4.27 8.35 29.95
N THR A 283 3.42 7.89 30.86
CA THR A 283 2.21 8.58 31.32
C THR A 283 2.40 9.10 32.74
N ASP A 284 1.46 9.90 33.23
CA ASP A 284 1.45 10.36 34.64
C ASP A 284 1.25 9.19 35.64
N LYS A 285 0.77 8.04 35.16
CA LYS A 285 0.58 6.81 35.93
C LYS A 285 1.75 5.82 35.80
N GLY A 286 2.83 6.23 35.13
CA GLY A 286 3.99 5.38 34.84
C GLY A 286 4.04 4.91 33.38
N LEU A 287 4.85 3.88 33.12
CA LEU A 287 5.00 3.29 31.79
C LEU A 287 3.80 2.40 31.45
N MET A 288 3.24 2.60 30.26
CA MET A 288 2.17 1.78 29.70
C MET A 288 2.54 1.34 28.29
N SER A 289 2.19 0.12 27.92
CA SER A 289 2.35 -0.38 26.54
C SER A 289 0.99 -0.56 25.88
N LEU A 290 0.91 -0.27 24.58
CA LEU A 290 -0.32 -0.42 23.80
C LEU A 290 -0.05 -1.18 22.50
N GLU A 291 -0.87 -2.20 22.28
CA GLU A 291 -0.86 -3.01 21.08
C GLU A 291 -1.28 -2.21 19.84
N PRO A 292 -0.62 -2.40 18.68
CA PRO A 292 -1.00 -1.76 17.44
C PRO A 292 -2.49 -1.90 17.17
N TYR A 293 -3.06 -3.10 17.20
CA TYR A 293 -4.46 -3.36 16.85
C TYR A 293 -5.49 -2.77 17.85
N LYS A 294 -5.06 -2.34 19.05
CA LYS A 294 -5.92 -1.65 20.01
C LYS A 294 -5.98 -0.13 19.80
N ALA A 295 -5.04 0.46 19.07
CA ALA A 295 -4.99 1.89 18.82
C ALA A 295 -5.85 2.31 17.62
N ARG A 296 -6.98 3.00 17.87
CA ARG A 296 -7.92 3.53 16.87
C ARG A 296 -7.40 4.75 16.15
N ASN A 297 -6.81 5.67 16.91
CA ASN A 297 -6.26 6.91 16.40
C ASN A 297 -5.11 7.38 17.28
N LEU A 298 -4.10 7.99 16.67
CA LEU A 298 -2.98 8.63 17.37
C LEU A 298 -2.81 10.05 16.82
N ARG A 299 -2.82 11.03 17.73
CA ARG A 299 -2.57 12.44 17.42
C ARG A 299 -1.49 13.02 18.32
N TYR A 300 -0.73 13.95 17.75
CA TYR A 300 0.21 14.80 18.49
C TYR A 300 -0.57 15.80 19.36
N VAL A 301 0.00 16.21 20.49
CA VAL A 301 -0.59 17.20 21.42
C VAL A 301 -0.04 18.61 21.16
N ASP A 302 1.11 18.67 20.51
CA ASP A 302 1.84 19.82 20.01
C ASP A 302 1.12 20.58 18.88
#